data_AF-A0A6S6TWS2-F1
#
_entry.id   AF-A0A6S6TWS2-F1
#
_cell.length_a   1.000
_cell.length_b   1.000
_cell.length_c   1.000
_cell.angle_alpha   90.00
_cell.angle_beta   90.00
_cell.angle_gamma   90.00
#
_symmetry.space_group_name_H-M   'P 1'
#
loop_
_entity.id
_entity.type
_entity.pdbx_description
1 polymer ?
#
loop_
_entity_poly.entity_id
_entity_poly.type
_entity_poly.pdbx_seq_one_letter_code
_entity_poly.pdbx_strand_id
1 'polypeptide(L)'
;MQIKRHKFFRKDELKAKLTDEQYQKRIEYLSCILNNEALLSEALDHPLTGEYKGFREFHLAGDMLIIYIVKDDTLYLQRIGTHNQLFKKY
;
A
#
# COMPACT_ATOMS: atom_id res chain seq x y z
N MET A 1 -5.94 -13.69 8.37
CA MET A 1 -4.80 -12.79 8.11
C MET A 1 -4.50 -11.83 9.24
N GLN A 2 -3.22 -11.60 9.54
CA GLN A 2 -2.74 -10.52 10.41
C GLN A 2 -2.20 -9.34 9.59
N ILE A 3 -2.16 -8.13 10.18
CA ILE A 3 -1.51 -6.97 9.57
C ILE A 3 -0.25 -6.55 10.35
N LYS A 4 0.86 -6.38 9.64
CA LYS A 4 2.13 -5.90 10.19
C LYS A 4 2.65 -4.70 9.42
N ARG A 5 3.05 -3.66 10.15
CA ARG A 5 3.64 -2.44 9.58
C ARG A 5 5.17 -2.51 9.68
N HIS A 6 5.85 -2.44 8.54
CA HIS A 6 7.30 -2.33 8.48
C HIS A 6 7.79 -1.01 9.09
N LYS A 7 9.05 -0.95 9.53
CA LYS A 7 9.61 0.26 10.15
C LYS A 7 9.59 1.49 9.23
N PHE A 8 9.72 1.28 7.91
CA PHE A 8 9.64 2.37 6.93
C PHE A 8 8.20 2.83 6.76
N PHE A 9 7.24 1.91 6.62
CA PHE A 9 5.82 2.25 6.60
C PHE A 9 5.41 3.13 7.77
N ARG A 10 5.80 2.78 9.01
CA ARG A 10 5.47 3.61 10.18
C ARG A 10 6.05 5.03 10.08
N LYS A 11 7.27 5.18 9.55
CA LYS A 11 7.89 6.49 9.36
C LYS A 11 7.22 7.29 8.25
N ASP A 12 6.82 6.63 7.18
CA ASP A 12 6.13 7.27 6.07
C ASP A 12 4.71 7.68 6.48
N GLU A 13 4.00 6.82 7.22
CA GLU A 13 2.64 7.05 7.75
C GLU A 13 2.56 8.31 8.61
N LEU A 14 3.60 8.60 9.40
CA LEU A 14 3.66 9.83 10.20
C LEU A 14 3.79 11.10 9.34
N LYS A 15 4.28 10.98 8.11
CA LYS A 15 4.47 12.10 7.18
C LYS A 15 3.35 12.21 6.16
N ALA A 16 2.67 11.09 5.88
CA ALA A 16 1.57 11.01 4.95
C ALA A 16 0.38 11.81 5.50
N LYS A 17 0.02 12.90 4.81
CA LYS A 17 -1.22 13.62 5.05
C LYS A 17 -2.25 13.10 4.06
N LEU A 18 -3.09 12.17 4.53
CA LEU A 18 -4.16 11.61 3.71
C LEU A 18 -5.36 12.56 3.70
N THR A 19 -6.01 12.70 2.55
CA THR A 19 -7.38 13.25 2.50
C THR A 19 -8.37 12.26 3.11
N ASP A 20 -9.58 12.71 3.42
CA ASP A 20 -10.63 11.83 3.94
C ASP A 20 -10.97 10.70 2.95
N GLU A 21 -10.98 11.00 1.64
CA GLU A 21 -11.15 10.01 0.58
C GLU A 21 -10.03 8.95 0.64
N GLN A 22 -8.77 9.37 0.71
CA GLN A 22 -7.62 8.46 0.78
C GLN A 22 -7.65 7.61 2.06
N TYR A 23 -8.09 8.19 3.18
CA TYR A 23 -8.22 7.49 4.45
C TYR A 23 -9.33 6.43 4.38
N GLN A 24 -10.48 6.74 3.79
CA GLN A 24 -11.57 5.79 3.56
C GLN A 24 -11.11 4.63 2.66
N LYS A 25 -10.53 4.95 1.50
CA LYS A 25 -9.99 3.96 0.55
C LYS A 25 -8.95 3.05 1.21
N ARG A 26 -8.10 3.60 2.06
CA ARG A 26 -7.12 2.80 2.83
C ARG A 26 -7.82 1.78 3.71
N ILE A 27 -8.86 2.15 4.44
CA ILE A 27 -9.59 1.21 5.31
C ILE A 27 -10.26 0.13 4.47
N GLU A 28 -10.93 0.52 3.40
CA GLU A 28 -11.64 -0.39 2.48
C GLU A 28 -10.68 -1.41 1.86
N TYR A 29 -9.61 -0.95 1.21
CA TYR A 29 -8.69 -1.82 0.49
C TYR A 29 -7.90 -2.75 1.41
N LEU A 30 -7.47 -2.25 2.58
CA LEU A 30 -6.84 -3.13 3.58
C LEU A 30 -7.80 -4.20 4.10
N SER A 31 -9.09 -3.88 4.26
CA SER A 31 -10.10 -4.84 4.68
C SER A 31 -10.32 -5.93 3.63
N CYS A 32 -10.42 -5.56 2.34
CA CYS A 32 -10.51 -6.53 1.25
C CYS A 32 -9.33 -7.51 1.26
N ILE A 33 -8.08 -7.00 1.35
CA ILE A 33 -6.90 -7.87 1.38
C ILE A 33 -6.94 -8.81 2.59
N LEU A 34 -7.29 -8.31 3.77
CA LEU A 34 -7.37 -9.13 5.00
C LEU A 34 -8.45 -10.23 4.91
N ASN A 35 -9.48 -10.02 4.11
CA ASN A 35 -10.57 -10.97 3.85
C ASN A 35 -10.30 -11.88 2.63
N ASN A 36 -9.12 -11.79 1.99
CA ASN A 36 -8.80 -12.45 0.72
C ASN A 36 -9.77 -12.09 -0.42
N GLU A 37 -10.31 -10.88 -0.40
CA GLU A 37 -11.16 -10.32 -1.46
C GLU A 37 -10.32 -9.53 -2.47
N ALA A 38 -10.80 -9.46 -3.71
CA ALA A 38 -10.18 -8.65 -4.74
C ALA A 38 -10.34 -7.16 -4.44
N LEU A 39 -9.30 -6.38 -4.71
CA LEU A 39 -9.39 -4.92 -4.66
C LEU A 39 -10.25 -4.40 -5.82
N LEU A 40 -10.88 -3.25 -5.60
CA LEU A 40 -11.57 -2.52 -6.67
C LEU A 40 -10.57 -2.15 -7.77
N SER A 41 -11.04 -2.12 -9.02
CA SER A 41 -10.20 -1.81 -10.19
C SER A 41 -9.56 -0.42 -10.12
N GLU A 42 -10.21 0.54 -9.47
CA GLU A 42 -9.68 1.89 -9.23
C GLU A 42 -8.47 1.92 -8.28
N ALA A 43 -8.26 0.87 -7.47
CA ALA A 43 -7.09 0.75 -6.62
C ALA A 43 -5.81 0.47 -7.42
N LEU A 44 -5.93 0.14 -8.72
CA LEU A 44 -4.80 -0.11 -9.62
C LEU A 44 -3.77 -1.11 -9.05
N ASP A 45 -4.26 -2.16 -8.37
CA ASP A 45 -3.40 -3.14 -7.72
C ASP A 45 -2.58 -3.96 -8.72
N HIS A 46 -1.26 -3.90 -8.61
CA HIS A 46 -0.36 -4.61 -9.52
C HIS A 46 0.98 -4.99 -8.85
N PRO A 47 1.66 -6.04 -9.35
CA PRO A 47 2.97 -6.43 -8.86
C PRO A 47 4.05 -5.42 -9.27
N LEU A 48 4.97 -5.15 -8.37
CA LEU A 48 6.13 -4.31 -8.60
C LEU A 48 7.31 -5.10 -9.19
N THR A 49 8.20 -4.35 -9.84
CA THR A 49 9.45 -4.87 -10.44
C THR A 49 10.68 -4.18 -9.81
N GLY A 50 11.89 -4.53 -10.25
CA GLY A 50 13.13 -3.91 -9.77
C GLY A 50 13.41 -4.18 -8.28
N GLU A 51 13.76 -3.13 -7.53
CA GLU A 51 14.05 -3.21 -6.08
C GLU A 51 12.89 -3.80 -5.27
N TYR A 52 11.65 -3.53 -5.69
CA TYR A 52 10.44 -4.03 -5.06
C TYR A 52 9.89 -5.30 -5.73
N LYS A 53 10.72 -6.07 -6.44
CA LYS A 53 10.30 -7.35 -7.02
C LYS A 53 9.68 -8.27 -5.96
N GLY A 54 8.45 -8.72 -6.23
CA GLY A 54 7.68 -9.59 -5.34
C GLY A 54 6.75 -8.85 -4.37
N PHE A 55 6.85 -7.52 -4.29
CA PHE A 55 5.84 -6.68 -3.65
C PHE A 55 4.74 -6.32 -4.66
N ARG A 56 3.64 -5.79 -4.14
CA ARG A 56 2.54 -5.20 -4.89
C ARG A 56 2.31 -3.77 -4.42
N GLU A 57 1.68 -2.97 -5.25
CA GLU A 57 1.18 -1.66 -4.85
C GLU A 57 -0.28 -1.45 -5.25
N PHE A 58 -0.97 -0.62 -4.48
CA PHE A 58 -2.30 -0.08 -4.82
C PHE A 58 -2.41 1.40 -4.46
N HIS A 59 -3.21 2.14 -5.20
CA HIS A 59 -3.46 3.57 -5.04
C HIS A 59 -4.62 3.84 -4.08
N LEU A 60 -4.50 4.91 -3.30
CA LEU A 60 -5.54 5.45 -2.42
C LEU A 60 -6.33 6.60 -3.05
N ALA A 61 -6.17 6.82 -4.36
CA ALA A 61 -6.48 8.03 -5.13
C ALA A 61 -5.28 9.00 -5.31
N GLY A 62 -5.23 9.62 -6.49
CA GLY A 62 -4.12 10.45 -6.92
C GLY A 62 -2.82 9.66 -7.02
N ASP A 63 -1.71 10.28 -6.61
CA ASP A 63 -0.38 9.69 -6.63
C ASP A 63 -0.01 8.91 -5.35
N MET A 64 -0.91 8.89 -4.35
CA MET A 64 -0.73 8.27 -3.04
C MET A 64 -0.99 6.77 -3.11
N LEU A 65 -0.02 5.95 -2.68
CA LEU A 65 -0.09 4.50 -2.76
C LEU A 65 0.49 3.80 -1.53
N ILE A 66 0.16 2.52 -1.40
CA ILE A 66 0.73 1.60 -0.41
C ILE A 66 1.47 0.49 -1.14
N ILE A 67 2.72 0.24 -0.75
CA ILE A 67 3.48 -0.94 -1.15
C ILE A 67 3.30 -2.01 -0.08
N TYR A 68 2.94 -3.23 -0.49
CA TYR A 68 2.66 -4.33 0.43
C TYR A 68 3.12 -5.69 -0.11
N ILE A 69 3.14 -6.69 0.77
CA ILE A 69 3.32 -8.10 0.40
C ILE A 69 2.52 -8.98 1.36
N VAL A 70 1.98 -10.09 0.85
CA VAL A 70 1.32 -11.12 1.66
C VAL A 70 2.24 -12.33 1.75
N LYS A 71 2.57 -12.76 2.98
CA LYS A 71 3.34 -13.99 3.26
C LYS A 71 2.78 -14.65 4.51
N ASP A 72 2.65 -15.97 4.50
CA ASP A 72 2.26 -16.77 5.67
C ASP A 72 1.04 -16.20 6.41
N ASP A 73 -0.07 -15.97 5.68
CA ASP A 73 -1.32 -15.36 6.20
C ASP A 73 -1.12 -13.98 6.85
N THR A 74 -0.04 -13.26 6.51
CA THR A 74 0.25 -11.94 7.04
C THR A 74 0.40 -10.91 5.92
N LEU A 75 -0.38 -9.83 6.03
CA LEU A 75 -0.25 -8.62 5.22
C LEU A 75 0.84 -7.72 5.83
N TYR A 76 1.94 -7.57 5.11
CA TYR A 76 3.03 -6.67 5.47
C TYR A 76 2.92 -5.36 4.67
N LEU A 77 2.66 -4.27 5.38
CA LEU A 77 2.72 -2.93 4.81
C LEU A 77 4.16 -2.42 4.80
N GLN A 78 4.71 -2.20 3.60
CA GLN A 78 6.13 -1.92 3.39
C GLN A 78 6.42 -0.42 3.36
N ARG A 79 5.67 0.34 2.55
CA ARG A 79 5.77 1.82 2.40
C ARG A 79 4.39 2.42 2.14
N ILE A 80 4.21 3.70 2.45
CA ILE A 80 3.08 4.53 2.02
C ILE A 80 3.61 5.88 1.57
N GLY A 81 3.04 6.49 0.54
CA GLY A 81 3.50 7.79 0.06
C GLY A 81 3.19 8.00 -1.41
N THR A 82 3.64 9.13 -1.94
CA THR A 82 3.50 9.41 -3.36
C THR A 82 4.54 8.65 -4.19
N HIS A 83 4.30 8.51 -5.49
CA HIS A 83 5.27 7.93 -6.42
C HIS A 83 6.68 8.53 -6.26
N ASN A 84 6.79 9.86 -6.23
CA ASN A 84 8.07 10.57 -6.08
C ASN A 84 8.76 10.31 -4.74
N GLN A 85 8.01 10.01 -3.68
CA GLN A 85 8.56 9.71 -2.36
C GLN A 85 9.09 8.28 -2.25
N LEU A 86 8.45 7.35 -2.97
CA LEU A 86 8.69 5.92 -2.82
C LEU A 86 9.64 5.36 -3.86
N PHE A 87 9.57 5.88 -5.09
CA PHE A 87 10.41 5.52 -6.20
C PHE A 87 11.32 6.72 -6.49
N LYS A 88 12.60 6.61 -6.11
CA LYS A 88 13.60 7.59 -6.52
C LYS A 88 13.71 7.55 -8.05
N LYS A 89 13.38 8.68 -8.66
CA LYS A 89 13.47 9.00 -10.09
C LYS A 89 14.55 8.22 -10.86
N TYR A 90 14.12 7.61 -11.97
CA TYR A 90 14.73 7.91 -13.26
C TYR A 90 14.46 9.38 -13.63
#